data_AF-A0A0R1SQI4-F1
#
_entry.id   AF-A0A0R1SQI4-F1
#
_cell.length_a   1.000
_cell.length_b   1.000
_cell.length_c   1.000
_cell.angle_alpha   90.00
_cell.angle_beta   90.00
_cell.angle_gamma   90.00
#
_symmetry.space_group_name_H-M   'P 1'
#
loop_
_entity.id
_entity.type
_entity.pdbx_description
1 polymer ?
#
loop_
_entity_poly.entity_id
_entity_poly.type
_entity_poly.pdbx_seq_one_letter_code
_entity_poly.pdbx_strand_id
1 'polypeptide(L)'
;MKFNWNYTFVANSPLAILWAFVMIDGLVLTMTPVNLLLAIGITGIVWLIYYLLFERNYFRSHPLFNPQNQKAGKAASLVTILGAWLSLILFFLTRNALLIFSLLILTNLIRDGFTTPKQTTQEGDRIK
;
A
#
# COMPACT_ATOMS: atom_id res chain seq x y z
N MET A 1 1.62 20.54 4.94
CA MET A 1 2.00 19.34 4.16
C MET A 1 0.88 19.05 3.17
N LYS A 2 1.18 18.71 1.92
CA LYS A 2 0.16 18.33 0.92
C LYS A 2 0.07 16.81 0.86
N PHE A 3 -1.14 16.26 0.91
CA PHE A 3 -1.38 14.82 0.77
C PHE A 3 -1.35 14.43 -0.71
N ASN A 4 -0.58 13.42 -1.09
CA ASN A 4 -0.42 12.98 -2.48
C ASN A 4 -1.32 11.78 -2.81
N TRP A 5 -2.59 12.07 -3.14
CA TRP A 5 -3.58 11.06 -3.52
C TRP A 5 -3.14 10.17 -4.68
N ASN A 6 -2.48 10.74 -5.69
CA ASN A 6 -2.08 10.01 -6.89
C ASN A 6 -1.02 8.96 -6.57
N TYR A 7 -0.03 9.31 -5.75
CA TYR A 7 0.98 8.36 -5.32
C TYR A 7 0.40 7.28 -4.42
N THR A 8 -0.41 7.67 -3.44
CA THR A 8 -1.09 6.73 -2.54
C THR A 8 -1.86 5.66 -3.31
N PHE A 9 -2.66 6.08 -4.29
CA PHE A 9 -3.52 5.16 -5.02
C PHE A 9 -2.71 4.19 -5.88
N VAL A 10 -1.67 4.68 -6.58
CA VAL A 10 -0.82 3.82 -7.42
C VAL A 10 0.05 2.88 -6.58
N ALA A 11 0.59 3.34 -5.46
CA ALA A 11 1.43 2.53 -4.58
C ALA A 11 0.63 1.46 -3.82
N ASN A 12 -0.63 1.76 -3.48
CA ASN A 12 -1.49 0.86 -2.69
C ASN A 12 -2.54 0.12 -3.54
N SER A 13 -2.62 0.34 -4.85
CA SER A 13 -3.59 -0.36 -5.71
C SER A 13 -3.46 -1.89 -5.63
N PRO A 14 -2.26 -2.52 -5.54
CA PRO A 14 -2.18 -3.97 -5.39
C PRO A 14 -2.73 -4.43 -4.04
N LEU A 15 -2.46 -3.67 -2.97
CA LEU A 15 -2.98 -3.95 -1.63
C LEU A 15 -4.50 -3.78 -1.56
N ALA A 16 -5.05 -2.77 -2.24
CA ALA A 16 -6.49 -2.55 -2.32
C ALA A 16 -7.21 -3.68 -3.06
N ILE A 17 -6.63 -4.19 -4.16
CA ILE A 17 -7.14 -5.35 -4.89
C ILE A 17 -7.11 -6.59 -3.99
N LEU A 18 -5.97 -6.86 -3.32
CA LEU A 18 -5.84 -7.99 -2.39
C LEU A 18 -6.86 -7.90 -1.25
N TRP A 19 -7.07 -6.71 -0.70
CA TRP A 19 -8.08 -6.48 0.35
C TRP A 19 -9.50 -6.77 -0.14
N ALA A 20 -9.86 -6.32 -1.34
CA ALA A 20 -11.17 -6.59 -1.93
C ALA A 20 -11.40 -8.10 -2.09
N PHE A 21 -10.39 -8.86 -2.52
CA PHE A 21 -10.47 -10.32 -2.61
C PHE A 21 -10.65 -10.98 -1.24
N VAL A 22 -9.90 -10.57 -0.22
CA VAL A 22 -10.02 -11.11 1.14
C VAL A 22 -11.38 -10.79 1.77
N MET A 23 -11.92 -9.59 1.50
CA MET A 23 -13.26 -9.22 1.94
C MET A 23 -14.33 -10.07 1.26
N ILE A 24 -14.22 -10.30 -0.06
CA ILE A 24 -15.15 -11.16 -0.81
C ILE A 24 -15.07 -12.59 -0.28
N ASP A 25 -13.87 -13.15 -0.10
CA ASP A 25 -13.69 -14.49 0.45
C ASP A 25 -14.28 -14.60 1.87
N GLY A 26 -13.97 -13.65 2.77
CA GLY A 26 -14.46 -13.66 4.14
C GLY A 26 -15.97 -13.40 4.30
N LEU A 27 -16.62 -12.72 3.35
CA LEU A 27 -18.06 -12.42 3.38
C LEU A 27 -18.92 -13.42 2.62
N VAL A 28 -18.37 -14.07 1.58
CA VAL A 28 -19.14 -14.89 0.62
C VAL A 28 -18.76 -16.37 0.70
N LEU A 29 -17.53 -16.70 1.10
CA LEU A 29 -17.02 -18.07 1.13
C LEU A 29 -16.77 -18.50 2.59
N THR A 30 -17.07 -19.76 2.90
CA THR A 30 -16.58 -20.35 4.16
C THR A 30 -15.05 -20.42 4.06
N MET A 31 -14.34 -19.84 5.03
CA MET A 31 -12.87 -19.84 5.10
C MET A 31 -12.35 -21.28 5.24
N THR A 32 -12.15 -21.96 4.12
CA THR A 32 -11.43 -23.23 4.06
C THR A 32 -9.98 -22.96 3.65
N PRO A 33 -9.02 -23.78 4.09
CA PRO A 33 -7.63 -23.63 3.67
C PRO A 33 -7.44 -23.65 2.14
N VAL A 34 -8.31 -24.37 1.43
CA VAL A 34 -8.31 -24.46 -0.04
C VAL A 34 -8.74 -23.14 -0.68
N ASN A 35 -9.81 -22.51 -0.18
CA ASN A 35 -10.27 -21.22 -0.66
C ASN A 35 -9.22 -20.13 -0.42
N LEU A 36 -8.55 -20.16 0.73
CA LEU A 36 -7.45 -19.23 1.05
C LEU A 36 -6.28 -19.37 0.06
N LEU A 37 -5.85 -20.60 -0.25
CA LEU A 37 -4.78 -20.84 -1.23
C LEU A 37 -5.18 -20.40 -2.64
N LEU A 38 -6.43 -20.64 -3.04
CA LEU A 38 -6.97 -20.14 -4.31
C LEU A 38 -6.98 -18.62 -4.37
N ALA A 39 -7.42 -17.94 -3.30
CA ALA A 39 -7.42 -16.48 -3.20
C ALA A 39 -5.99 -15.91 -3.31
N ILE A 40 -5.02 -16.53 -2.63
CA ILE A 40 -3.60 -16.15 -2.73
C ILE A 40 -3.08 -16.36 -4.17
N GLY A 41 -3.39 -17.49 -4.80
CA GLY A 41 -2.99 -17.81 -6.16
C GLY A 41 -3.54 -16.84 -7.20
N ILE A 42 -4.86 -16.57 -7.16
CA ILE A 42 -5.52 -15.61 -8.04
C ILE A 42 -4.94 -14.21 -7.84
N THR A 43 -4.76 -13.80 -6.58
CA THR A 43 -4.17 -12.49 -6.27
C THR A 43 -2.75 -12.38 -6.80
N GLY A 44 -1.93 -13.44 -6.67
CA GLY A 44 -0.58 -13.47 -7.22
C GLY A 44 -0.55 -13.33 -8.74
N ILE A 45 -1.47 -13.99 -9.45
CA ILE A 45 -1.59 -13.88 -10.91
C ILE A 45 -2.03 -12.47 -11.32
N VAL A 46 -3.06 -11.92 -10.69
CA VAL A 46 -3.54 -10.55 -10.97
C VAL A 46 -2.44 -9.53 -10.70
N TRP A 47 -1.70 -9.69 -9.60
CA TRP A 47 -0.58 -8.83 -9.28
C TRP A 47 0.55 -8.94 -10.31
N LEU A 48 0.91 -10.15 -10.75
CA LEU A 48 1.93 -10.33 -11.77
C LEU A 48 1.55 -9.62 -13.09
N ILE A 49 0.28 -9.72 -13.49
CA ILE A 49 -0.25 -9.04 -14.67
C ILE A 49 -0.18 -7.52 -14.50
N TYR A 50 -0.63 -7.00 -13.35
CA TYR A 50 -0.55 -5.58 -13.02
C TYR A 50 0.90 -5.07 -13.06
N TYR A 51 1.82 -5.83 -12.49
CA TYR A 51 3.24 -5.48 -12.44
C TYR A 51 3.85 -5.39 -13.84
N LEU A 52 3.62 -6.41 -14.67
CA LEU A 52 4.20 -6.52 -16.00
C LEU A 52 3.63 -5.49 -16.98
N LEU A 53 2.31 -5.26 -16.94
CA LEU A 53 1.64 -4.40 -17.92
C LEU A 53 1.61 -2.93 -17.51
N PHE A 54 1.42 -2.65 -16.23
CA PHE A 54 1.19 -1.29 -15.73
C PHE A 54 2.36 -0.78 -14.90
N GLU A 55 2.67 -1.40 -13.77
CA GLU A 55 3.59 -0.87 -12.77
C GLU A 55 4.99 -0.57 -13.34
N ARG A 56 5.54 -1.53 -14.08
CA ARG A 56 6.88 -1.41 -14.67
C ARG A 56 6.99 -0.26 -15.67
N ASN A 57 5.98 -0.08 -16.52
CA ASN A 57 5.97 1.01 -17.52
C ASN A 57 5.63 2.34 -16.86
N TYR A 58 4.68 2.36 -15.94
CA TYR A 58 4.24 3.56 -15.25
C TYR A 58 5.38 4.22 -14.48
N PHE A 59 6.16 3.46 -13.69
CA PHE A 59 7.29 4.02 -12.93
C PHE A 59 8.50 4.38 -13.79
N ARG A 60 8.64 3.81 -14.99
CA ARG A 60 9.64 4.27 -15.97
C ARG A 60 9.29 5.65 -16.53
N SER A 61 8.02 5.87 -16.86
CA SER A 61 7.53 7.16 -17.37
C SER A 61 7.35 8.22 -16.27
N HIS A 62 7.15 7.80 -15.02
CA HIS A 62 6.88 8.68 -13.88
C HIS A 62 7.83 8.39 -12.70
N PRO A 63 9.14 8.72 -12.84
CA PRO A 63 10.15 8.38 -11.82
C PRO A 63 9.91 9.06 -10.46
N LEU A 64 9.18 10.18 -10.44
CA LEU A 64 8.74 10.85 -9.21
C LEU A 64 7.80 9.99 -8.35
N PHE A 65 7.10 9.04 -8.95
CA PHE A 65 6.18 8.14 -8.26
C PHE A 65 6.81 6.79 -7.91
N ASN A 66 8.09 6.57 -8.26
CA ASN A 66 8.80 5.34 -7.89
C ASN A 66 8.99 5.29 -6.36
N PRO A 67 8.55 4.21 -5.67
CA PRO A 67 8.72 4.06 -4.21
C PRO A 67 10.17 4.21 -3.74
N GLN A 68 11.15 3.82 -4.56
CA GLN A 68 12.58 3.97 -4.23
C GLN A 68 13.01 5.43 -4.14
N ASN A 69 12.30 6.31 -4.84
CA ASN A 69 12.54 7.75 -4.86
C ASN A 69 11.70 8.50 -3.82
N GLN A 70 10.95 7.82 -2.96
CA GLN A 70 10.10 8.43 -1.95
C GLN A 70 10.76 8.44 -0.57
N LYS A 71 10.47 9.47 0.22
CA LYS A 71 10.89 9.59 1.62
C LYS A 71 9.67 9.72 2.51
N ALA A 72 9.64 8.93 3.58
CA ALA A 72 8.67 9.08 4.65
C ALA A 72 8.97 10.38 5.42
N GLY A 73 8.06 11.35 5.34
CA GLY A 73 8.11 12.54 6.18
C GLY A 73 7.71 12.24 7.63
N LYS A 74 7.83 13.25 8.51
CA LYS A 74 7.43 13.13 9.92
C LYS A 74 5.97 12.66 10.09
N ALA A 75 5.07 13.14 9.24
CA ALA A 75 3.66 12.72 9.23
C ALA A 75 3.48 11.25 8.84
N ALA A 76 4.21 10.76 7.84
CA ALA A 76 4.18 9.33 7.47
C ALA A 76 4.66 8.45 8.63
N SER A 77 5.74 8.84 9.31
CA SER A 77 6.23 8.11 10.49
C SER A 77 5.21 8.10 11.63
N LEU A 78 4.52 9.21 11.86
CA LEU A 78 3.49 9.31 12.89
C LEU A 78 2.30 8.40 12.58
N VAL A 79 1.85 8.36 11.32
CA VAL A 79 0.80 7.44 10.87
C VAL A 79 1.23 5.98 11.07
N THR A 80 2.47 5.63 10.74
CA THR A 80 2.99 4.27 10.97
C THR A 80 2.96 3.88 12.45
N ILE A 81 3.41 4.77 13.34
CA ILE A 81 3.43 4.52 14.78
C ILE A 81 2.00 4.34 15.31
N LEU A 82 1.10 5.26 14.95
CA LEU A 82 -0.30 5.18 15.37
C LEU A 82 -0.97 3.91 14.85
N GLY A 83 -0.80 3.59 13.57
CA GLY A 83 -1.38 2.38 12.98
C GLY A 83 -0.84 1.09 13.59
N ALA A 84 0.45 1.04 13.93
CA ALA A 84 1.04 -0.10 14.63
C ALA A 84 0.45 -0.28 16.04
N TRP A 85 0.34 0.80 16.82
CA TRP A 85 -0.27 0.78 18.14
C TRP A 85 -1.76 0.39 18.08
N LEU A 86 -2.53 1.01 17.17
CA LEU A 86 -3.93 0.66 16.95
C LEU A 86 -4.08 -0.81 16.57
N SER A 87 -3.22 -1.34 15.69
CA SER A 87 -3.25 -2.76 15.29
C SER A 87 -2.97 -3.69 16.46
N LEU A 88 -2.02 -3.32 17.33
CA LEU A 88 -1.70 -4.10 18.53
C LEU A 88 -2.87 -4.09 19.52
N ILE A 89 -3.48 -2.93 19.78
CA ILE A 89 -4.67 -2.81 20.63
C ILE A 89 -5.81 -3.66 20.07
N LEU A 90 -6.06 -3.57 18.75
CA LEU A 90 -7.13 -4.30 18.09
C LEU A 90 -6.91 -5.82 18.14
N PHE A 91 -5.64 -6.26 18.06
CA PHE A 91 -5.26 -7.67 18.21
C PHE A 91 -5.66 -8.22 19.57
N PHE A 92 -5.35 -7.51 20.65
CA PHE A 92 -5.69 -7.96 22.00
C PHE A 92 -7.20 -7.89 22.28
N LEU A 93 -7.91 -6.93 21.68
CA LEU A 93 -9.35 -6.74 21.93
C LEU A 93 -10.23 -7.71 21.14
N THR A 94 -9.92 -7.92 19.85
CA THR A 94 -10.84 -8.61 18.92
C THR A 94 -10.34 -9.98 18.48
N ARG A 95 -9.01 -10.16 18.42
CA ARG A 95 -8.35 -11.29 17.73
C ARG A 95 -8.86 -11.54 16.29
N ASN A 96 -9.51 -10.55 15.68
CA ASN A 96 -10.09 -10.66 14.35
C ASN A 96 -9.03 -10.25 13.32
N ALA A 97 -8.41 -11.24 12.70
CA ALA A 97 -7.36 -11.03 11.70
C ALA A 97 -7.81 -10.11 10.55
N LEU A 98 -9.05 -10.24 10.09
CA LEU A 98 -9.57 -9.45 8.97
C LEU A 98 -9.67 -7.96 9.31
N LEU A 99 -10.09 -7.61 10.52
CA LEU A 99 -10.11 -6.22 10.99
C LEU A 99 -8.69 -5.65 11.14
N ILE A 100 -7.75 -6.45 11.66
CA ILE A 100 -6.34 -6.04 11.83
C ILE A 100 -5.69 -5.80 10.46
N PHE A 101 -5.88 -6.71 9.50
CA PHE A 101 -5.39 -6.55 8.14
C PHE A 101 -5.98 -5.32 7.46
N SER A 102 -7.29 -5.08 7.63
CA SER A 102 -7.95 -3.89 7.08
C SER A 102 -7.35 -2.60 7.62
N LEU A 103 -7.08 -2.56 8.93
CA LEU A 103 -6.44 -1.41 9.57
C LEU A 103 -5.01 -1.18 9.10
N LEU A 104 -4.22 -2.25 8.91
CA LEU A 104 -2.85 -2.14 8.38
C LEU A 104 -2.82 -1.57 6.95
N ILE A 105 -3.77 -2.00 6.11
CA ILE A 105 -3.90 -1.50 4.74
C ILE A 105 -4.31 -0.02 4.75
N LEU A 106 -5.27 0.35 5.59
CA LEU A 106 -5.66 1.76 5.76
C LEU A 106 -4.49 2.62 6.25
N THR A 107 -3.70 2.09 7.20
CA THR A 107 -2.50 2.75 7.71
C THR A 107 -1.49 3.00 6.60
N ASN A 108 -1.21 2.00 5.76
CA ASN A 108 -0.30 2.16 4.62
C ASN A 108 -0.81 3.19 3.61
N LEU A 109 -2.11 3.17 3.31
CA LEU A 109 -2.74 4.13 2.40
C LEU A 109 -2.57 5.58 2.90
N ILE A 110 -2.87 5.82 4.18
CA ILE A 110 -2.72 7.14 4.79
C ILE A 110 -1.23 7.52 4.88
N ARG A 111 -0.36 6.59 5.29
CA ARG A 111 1.09 6.81 5.41
C ARG A 111 1.69 7.25 4.08
N ASP A 112 1.36 6.55 3.00
CA ASP A 112 1.91 6.81 1.68
C ASP A 112 1.47 8.16 1.13
N GLY A 113 0.29 8.67 1.52
CA GLY A 113 -0.14 10.01 1.15
C GLY A 113 0.67 11.14 1.79
N PHE A 114 1.42 10.83 2.85
CA PHE A 114 2.37 11.74 3.48
C PHE A 114 3.84 11.49 3.07
N THR A 115 4.07 10.62 2.09
CA THR A 115 5.41 10.48 1.51
C THR A 115 5.66 11.59 0.49
N THR A 116 6.92 11.98 0.38
CA THR A 116 7.36 13.04 -0.54
C THR A 116 8.53 12.55 -1.36
N PRO A 117 8.61 12.90 -2.66
CA PRO A 117 9.74 12.53 -3.48
C PRO A 117 11.01 13.09 -2.84
N LYS A 118 12.06 12.26 -2.78
CA LYS A 118 13.41 12.69 -2.43
C LYS A 118 13.77 13.78 -3.42
N GLN A 119 14.08 14.98 -2.93
CA GLN A 119 14.65 16.03 -3.77
C GLN A 119 15.90 15.44 -4.42
N THR A 120 15.80 15.13 -5.71
CA THR A 120 16.96 14.78 -6.51
C THR A 120 17.65 16.12 -6.74
N THR A 121 18.75 16.37 -6.04
CA THR A 121 19.64 17.50 -6.30
C THR A 121 20.17 17.35 -7.73
N GLN A 122 19.42 17.77 -8.75
CA GLN A 122 19.87 17.79 -10.15
C GLN A 122 19.36 18.98 -10.97
N GLU A 123 18.79 20.01 -10.37
CA GLU A 123 18.50 21.28 -11.05
C GLU A 123 18.87 22.45 -10.13
N GLY A 124 20.05 23.03 -10.32
CA GLY A 124 20.45 24.23 -9.59
C GLY A 124 21.91 24.67 -9.70
N ASP A 125 22.83 23.80 -10.14
CA ASP A 125 24.26 24.16 -10.31
C ASP A 125 24.65 24.38 -11.79
N ARG A 126 23.65 24.72 -12.63
CA ARG A 126 23.85 24.99 -14.07
C ARG A 126 23.14 26.26 -14.54
N ILE A 127 23.19 27.35 -13.78
CA ILE A 127 23.16 28.69 -14.40
C ILE A 127 24.08 29.58 -13.54
N LYS A 128 25.36 29.63 -13.93
CA LYS A 128 26.25 30.76 -13.66
C LYS A 128 26.18 31.69 -14.85
#